data_AF-A0A2D9H462-F1
#
_entry.id   AF-A0A2D9H462-F1
#
_cell.length_a   1.000
_cell.length_b   1.000
_cell.length_c   1.000
_cell.angle_alpha   90.00
_cell.angle_beta   90.00
_cell.angle_gamma   90.00
#
_symmetry.space_group_name_H-M   'P 1'
#
loop_
_entity.id
_entity.type
_entity.pdbx_description
1 polymer ?
#
loop_
_entity_poly.entity_id
_entity_poly.type
_entity_poly.pdbx_seq_one_letter_code
_entity_poly.pdbx_strand_id
1 'polypeptide(L)'
;MDRLSGLDASFLYLETPAQLMHVCGLFVLDPSTMPEPYSFARVQRQIEDAVRDVPTFTRKLRRVPLGLDHPVWVPDRSFDIERHVHRLALPTPGGYEELTSLTAHLAGLP
;
A
#
# COMPACT_ATOMS: atom_id res chain seq x y z
N MET A 1 -2.31 13.91 -17.40
CA MET A 1 -1.46 12.71 -17.33
C MET A 1 -0.14 13.24 -16.84
N ASP A 2 0.22 12.90 -15.62
CA ASP A 2 1.30 13.58 -14.91
C ASP A 2 2.51 12.65 -14.99
N ARG A 3 3.55 13.11 -15.67
CA ARG A 3 4.80 12.37 -15.81
C ARG A 3 5.48 12.30 -14.45
N LEU A 4 6.10 11.17 -14.13
CA LEU A 4 6.98 11.08 -12.97
C LEU A 4 8.10 12.10 -13.08
N SER A 5 8.46 12.70 -11.94
CA SER A 5 9.72 13.42 -11.86
C SER A 5 10.89 12.43 -12.04
N GLY A 6 12.07 12.94 -12.42
CA GLY A 6 13.26 12.08 -12.53
C GLY A 6 13.62 11.40 -11.20
N LEU A 7 13.37 12.07 -10.06
CA LEU A 7 13.56 11.50 -8.73
C LEU A 7 12.59 10.35 -8.49
N ASP A 8 11.29 10.55 -8.71
CA ASP A 8 10.29 9.49 -8.49
C ASP A 8 10.52 8.30 -9.43
N ALA A 9 10.89 8.57 -10.69
CA ALA A 9 11.21 7.53 -11.67
C ALA A 9 12.44 6.72 -11.25
N SER A 10 13.41 7.32 -10.55
CA SER A 10 14.61 6.62 -10.09
C SER A 10 14.30 5.47 -9.13
N PHE A 11 13.24 5.58 -8.31
CA PHE A 11 12.79 4.49 -7.43
C PHE A 11 12.42 3.25 -8.25
N LEU A 12 11.71 3.43 -9.38
CA LEU A 12 11.34 2.31 -10.26
C LEU A 12 12.52 1.70 -11.01
N TYR A 13 13.54 2.50 -11.31
CA TYR A 13 14.70 2.06 -12.09
C TYR A 13 15.75 1.35 -11.24
N LEU A 14 15.85 1.72 -9.96
CA LEU A 14 16.80 1.16 -9.01
C LEU A 14 16.23 -0.03 -8.23
N GLU A 15 14.92 -0.25 -8.30
CA GLU A 15 14.28 -1.40 -7.65
C GLU A 15 14.76 -2.72 -8.25
N THR A 16 15.08 -3.65 -7.35
CA THR A 16 15.44 -5.03 -7.69
C THR A 16 14.80 -5.98 -6.68
N PRO A 17 14.73 -7.30 -6.94
CA PRO A 17 14.24 -8.26 -5.95
C PRO A 17 15.01 -8.26 -4.61
N ALA A 18 16.23 -7.71 -4.57
CA ALA A 18 17.03 -7.58 -3.35
C ALA A 18 17.02 -6.16 -2.75
N GLN A 19 16.42 -5.19 -3.44
CA GLN A 19 16.34 -3.78 -3.05
C GLN A 19 14.96 -3.24 -3.45
N LEU A 20 13.99 -3.41 -2.56
CA LEU A 20 12.63 -2.90 -2.75
C LEU A 20 12.59 -1.41 -2.45
N MET A 21 11.82 -0.65 -3.22
CA MET A 21 11.81 0.81 -3.17
C MET A 21 10.52 1.36 -2.54
N HIS A 22 9.78 0.53 -1.81
CA HIS A 22 8.63 0.93 -1.00
C HIS A 22 9.01 1.28 0.45
N VAL A 23 8.12 2.03 1.10
CA VAL A 23 8.21 2.36 2.53
C VAL A 23 7.12 1.60 3.27
N CYS A 24 7.47 1.06 4.44
CA CYS A 24 6.51 0.41 5.34
C CYS A 24 6.33 1.21 6.63
N GLY A 25 5.11 1.22 7.15
CA GLY A 25 4.79 1.76 8.47
C GLY A 25 4.02 0.72 9.28
N LEU A 26 4.35 0.60 10.57
CA LEU A 26 3.64 -0.27 11.51
C LEU A 26 2.98 0.59 12.57
N PHE A 27 1.66 0.40 12.75
CA PHE A 27 0.87 1.10 13.75
C PHE A 27 0.21 0.06 14.67
N VAL A 28 0.47 0.18 15.97
CA VAL A 28 -0.22 -0.61 17.00
C VAL A 28 -1.28 0.29 17.62
N LEU A 29 -2.54 -0.12 17.50
CA LEU A 29 -3.70 0.65 17.94
C LEU A 29 -4.40 -0.09 19.08
N ASP A 30 -4.76 0.65 20.13
CA ASP A 30 -5.59 0.14 21.22
C ASP A 30 -7.07 0.45 20.94
N PRO A 31 -7.92 -0.57 20.69
CA PRO A 31 -9.34 -0.37 20.45
C PRO A 31 -10.16 -0.14 21.73
N SER A 32 -9.55 -0.19 22.93
CA SER A 32 -10.25 -0.13 24.23
C SER A 32 -11.11 1.14 24.43
N THR A 33 -10.77 2.22 23.74
CA THR A 33 -11.47 3.52 23.81
C THR A 33 -12.44 3.76 22.66
N MET A 34 -12.61 2.80 21.75
CA MET A 34 -13.52 2.97 20.62
C MET A 34 -14.99 3.00 21.12
N PRO A 35 -15.81 3.96 20.64
CA PRO A 35 -17.22 4.06 21.05
C PRO A 35 -18.06 2.89 20.55
N GLU A 36 -17.60 2.22 19.49
CA GLU A 36 -18.20 1.03 18.91
C GLU A 36 -17.13 -0.06 18.78
N PRO A 37 -17.51 -1.35 18.88
CA PRO A 37 -16.58 -2.45 18.66
C PRO A 37 -15.84 -2.35 17.33
N TYR A 38 -14.59 -2.84 17.31
CA TYR A 38 -13.80 -2.94 16.09
C TYR A 38 -14.54 -3.72 15.01
N SER A 39 -14.53 -3.19 13.78
CA SER A 39 -15.05 -3.87 12.60
C SER A 39 -14.14 -3.59 11.41
N PHE A 40 -13.53 -4.64 10.87
CA PHE A 40 -12.68 -4.55 9.69
C PHE A 40 -13.45 -3.93 8.50
N ALA A 41 -14.71 -4.34 8.29
CA ALA A 41 -15.55 -3.79 7.22
C ALA A 41 -15.80 -2.28 7.38
N ARG A 42 -15.88 -1.78 8.62
CA ARG A 42 -15.99 -0.33 8.87
C ARG A 42 -14.68 0.39 8.55
N VAL A 43 -13.55 -0.14 9.00
CA VAL A 43 -12.22 0.42 8.69
C VAL A 43 -11.97 0.47 7.18
N GLN A 44 -12.25 -0.63 6.47
CA GLN A 44 -12.06 -0.72 5.03
C GLN A 44 -12.89 0.33 4.28
N ARG A 45 -14.18 0.48 4.62
CA ARG A 45 -15.04 1.53 4.04
C ARG A 45 -14.54 2.94 4.33
N GLN A 46 -14.11 3.21 5.56
CA GLN A 46 -13.56 4.53 5.90
C GLN A 46 -12.30 4.87 5.11
N ILE A 47 -11.42 3.88 4.90
CA ILE A 47 -10.24 4.05 4.03
C ILE A 47 -10.69 4.28 2.59
N GLU A 48 -11.63 3.48 2.08
CA GLU A 48 -12.15 3.63 0.72
C GLU A 48 -12.69 5.05 0.46
N ASP A 49 -13.53 5.55 1.37
CA ASP A 49 -14.10 6.89 1.27
C ASP A 49 -13.02 7.98 1.35
N ALA A 50 -12.00 7.80 2.20
CA ALA A 50 -10.90 8.75 2.35
C ALA A 50 -9.99 8.82 1.12
N VAL A 51 -9.80 7.70 0.41
CA VAL A 51 -8.84 7.63 -0.72
C VAL A 51 -9.48 7.82 -2.08
N ARG A 52 -10.79 7.58 -2.24
CA ARG A 52 -11.49 7.59 -3.54
C ARG A 52 -11.24 8.86 -4.35
N ASP A 53 -11.26 10.01 -3.67
CA ASP A 53 -11.12 11.33 -4.30
C ASP A 53 -9.69 11.89 -4.24
N VAL A 54 -8.73 11.10 -3.76
CA VAL A 54 -7.32 11.50 -3.67
C VAL A 54 -6.55 10.83 -4.80
N PRO A 55 -6.16 11.56 -5.86
CA PRO A 55 -5.61 10.95 -7.07
C PRO A 55 -4.36 10.09 -6.82
N THR A 56 -3.54 10.44 -5.81
CA THR A 56 -2.33 9.68 -5.46
C THR A 56 -2.62 8.22 -5.09
N PHE A 57 -3.80 7.93 -4.53
CA PHE A 57 -4.19 6.56 -4.13
C PHE A 57 -4.98 5.80 -5.21
N THR A 58 -5.51 6.50 -6.21
CA THR A 58 -6.37 5.93 -7.26
C THR A 58 -5.75 6.00 -8.66
N ARG A 59 -4.43 6.15 -8.72
CA ARG A 59 -3.64 6.15 -9.96
C ARG A 59 -2.71 4.94 -10.01
N LYS A 60 -2.34 4.56 -11.22
CA LYS A 60 -1.32 3.56 -11.49
C LYS A 60 -0.31 4.06 -12.52
N LEU A 61 0.84 3.40 -12.56
CA LEU A 61 1.88 3.71 -13.52
C LEU A 61 1.59 3.05 -14.86
N ARG A 62 1.75 3.82 -15.94
CA ARG A 62 1.76 3.31 -17.32
C ARG A 62 3.13 3.59 -17.93
N ARG A 63 3.80 2.52 -18.39
CA ARG A 63 5.06 2.63 -19.12
C ARG A 63 4.82 3.24 -20.50
N VAL A 64 5.74 4.10 -20.93
CA VAL A 64 5.76 4.66 -22.28
C VAL A 64 6.34 3.60 -23.23
N PRO A 65 5.74 3.38 -24.42
CA PRO A 65 6.25 2.41 -25.39
C PRO A 65 7.74 2.62 -25.69
N LEU A 66 8.47 1.51 -25.82
CA LEU A 66 9.91 1.49 -26.10
C LEU A 66 10.79 2.20 -25.04
N GLY A 67 10.24 2.62 -23.90
CA GLY A 67 11.01 3.30 -22.85
C GLY A 67 11.52 4.69 -23.27
N LEU A 68 10.84 5.35 -24.22
CA LEU A 68 11.26 6.66 -24.76
C LEU A 68 11.19 7.81 -23.75
N ASP A 69 10.54 7.60 -22.60
CA ASP A 69 10.32 8.61 -21.57
C ASP A 69 10.00 7.94 -20.21
N HIS A 70 9.95 8.72 -19.14
CA HIS A 70 9.54 8.26 -17.82
C HIS A 70 8.08 7.77 -17.81
N PRO A 71 7.74 6.77 -16.97
CA PRO A 71 6.36 6.35 -16.80
C PRO A 71 5.46 7.51 -16.37
N VAL A 72 4.17 7.40 -16.69
CA VAL A 72 3.17 8.42 -16.40
C VAL A 72 2.12 7.86 -15.44
N TRP A 73 1.62 8.72 -14.57
CA TRP A 73 0.46 8.41 -13.75
C TRP A 73 -0.82 8.49 -14.60
N VAL A 74 -1.62 7.42 -14.53
CA VAL A 74 -2.94 7.34 -15.15
C VAL A 74 -3.99 6.96 -14.10
N PRO A 75 -5.23 7.44 -14.20
CA PRO A 75 -6.32 6.98 -13.34
C PRO A 75 -6.51 5.47 -13.46
N ASP A 76 -6.66 4.78 -12.34
CA ASP A 76 -7.06 3.38 -12.34
C ASP A 76 -8.58 3.25 -12.41
N ARG A 77 -9.10 2.99 -13.62
CA ARG A 77 -10.54 2.83 -13.85
C ARG A 77 -11.14 1.56 -13.21
N SER A 78 -10.28 0.66 -12.74
CA SER A 78 -10.65 -0.58 -12.06
C SER A 78 -10.17 -0.61 -10.62
N PHE A 79 -10.01 0.56 -9.99
CA PHE A 79 -9.63 0.66 -8.58
C PHE A 79 -10.63 -0.09 -7.71
N ASP A 80 -10.10 -0.89 -6.79
CA ASP A 80 -10.87 -1.80 -5.95
C ASP A 80 -10.14 -1.91 -4.60
N ILE A 81 -10.76 -1.38 -3.54
CA ILE A 81 -10.14 -1.30 -2.21
C ILE A 81 -9.78 -2.68 -1.64
N GLU A 82 -10.47 -3.75 -2.04
CA GLU A 82 -10.20 -5.11 -1.58
C GLU A 82 -8.85 -5.65 -2.07
N ARG A 83 -8.26 -5.04 -3.11
CA ARG A 83 -6.92 -5.35 -3.61
C ARG A 83 -5.80 -4.64 -2.86
N HIS A 84 -6.16 -3.69 -2.00
CA HIS A 84 -5.20 -2.82 -1.30
C HIS A 84 -5.28 -2.98 0.23
N VAL A 85 -6.46 -3.34 0.76
CA VAL A 85 -6.68 -3.49 2.20
C VAL A 85 -7.02 -4.94 2.51
N HIS A 86 -6.08 -5.61 3.17
CA HIS A 86 -6.21 -7.02 3.54
C HIS A 86 -6.33 -7.19 5.05
N ARG A 87 -6.99 -8.27 5.48
CA ARG A 87 -7.04 -8.69 6.88
C ARG A 87 -6.25 -9.98 7.05
N LEU A 88 -5.30 -9.92 7.97
CA LEU A 88 -4.49 -11.07 8.39
C LEU A 88 -4.67 -11.28 9.89
N ALA A 89 -4.46 -12.51 10.35
CA ALA A 89 -4.37 -12.85 11.76
C ALA A 89 -2.94 -13.32 12.05
N LEU A 90 -2.43 -12.97 13.24
CA LEU A 90 -1.17 -13.53 13.68
C LEU A 90 -1.34 -15.00 14.07
N PRO A 91 -0.35 -15.86 13.82
CA PRO A 91 -0.35 -17.20 14.38
C PRO A 91 -0.38 -17.12 15.91
N THR A 92 -1.02 -18.09 16.56
CA THR A 92 -0.98 -18.22 18.03
C THR A 92 0.47 -18.34 18.50
N PRO A 93 0.91 -17.62 19.57
CA PRO A 93 0.12 -16.83 20.53
C PRO A 93 -0.27 -15.41 20.10
N GLY A 94 0.24 -14.88 18.99
CA GLY A 94 -0.10 -13.55 18.48
C GLY A 94 0.55 -12.40 19.25
N GLY A 95 1.75 -12.64 19.77
CA GLY A 95 2.55 -11.67 20.49
C GLY A 95 3.43 -10.82 19.57
N TYR A 96 4.39 -10.15 20.18
CA TYR A 96 5.28 -9.22 19.50
C TYR A 96 6.23 -9.92 18.50
N GLU A 97 6.66 -11.15 18.80
CA GLU A 97 7.50 -11.95 17.91
C GLU A 97 6.76 -12.30 16.62
N GLU A 98 5.51 -12.78 16.72
CA GLU A 98 4.70 -13.08 15.55
C GLU A 98 4.38 -11.82 14.73
N LEU A 99 4.12 -10.70 15.41
CA LEU A 99 3.88 -9.40 14.76
C LEU A 99 5.11 -8.95 13.95
N THR A 100 6.28 -8.95 14.58
CA THR A 100 7.52 -8.51 13.92
C THR A 100 7.93 -9.44 12.79
N SER A 101 7.77 -10.75 12.96
CA SER A 101 8.04 -11.73 11.90
C SER A 101 7.12 -11.54 10.69
N LEU A 102 5.80 -11.39 10.90
CA LEU A 102 4.86 -11.12 9.81
C LEU A 102 5.16 -9.76 9.14
N THR A 103 5.47 -8.73 9.94
CA THR A 103 5.80 -7.41 9.40
C THR A 103 7.05 -7.45 8.54
N ALA A 104 8.11 -8.14 8.99
CA ALA A 104 9.34 -8.32 8.21
C ALA A 104 9.09 -9.11 6.92
N HIS A 105 8.26 -10.16 6.99
CA HIS A 105 7.88 -10.91 5.81
C HIS A 105 7.17 -10.03 4.78
N LEU A 106 6.11 -9.30 5.19
CA LEU A 106 5.36 -8.40 4.32
C LEU A 106 6.22 -7.28 3.74
N ALA A 107 7.11 -6.70 4.55
CA ALA A 107 8.02 -5.65 4.11
C ALA A 107 9.05 -6.13 3.07
N GLY A 108 9.32 -7.44 3.02
CA GLY A 108 10.21 -8.07 2.06
C GLY A 108 9.52 -8.66 0.82
N LEU A 109 8.20 -8.52 0.68
CA LEU A 109 7.48 -8.96 -0.52
C LEU A 109 7.59 -7.90 -1.63
N PRO A 110 7.98 -8.28 -2.87
CA PRO A 110 7.97 -7.40 -4.05
C PRO A 110 6.57 -7.13 -4.60
#